data_AF-A0A7K7RA56-F1
#
_entry.id   AF-A0A7K7RA56-F1
#
_cell.length_a   1.000
_cell.length_b   1.000
_cell.length_c   1.000
_cell.angle_alpha   90.00
_cell.angle_beta   90.00
_cell.angle_gamma   90.00
#
_symmetry.space_group_name_H-M   'P 1'
#
loop_
_entity.id
_entity.type
_entity.pdbx_description
1 polymer ?
#
loop_
_entity_poly.entity_id
_entity_poly.type
_entity_poly.pdbx_seq_one_letter_code
_entity_poly.pdbx_strand_id
1 'polypeptide(L)'
;MLCTALVMAGSLALTTAVVAHAYYLKHQFYPTVVYLTKSSPSMAVLYIQAFVLVFLLGKFMGKVFFGQLRAAEMEVSTQGGLWGGICHPRKSLVLFGGEFSTPKSLCCWLEKFVAILRGIYEPRKFLVLCSRWLFWVLPVFFLLFPALMFLLGILDFLFVSHAYHSILTRGASVQLVFGFEYAILMTMVLTIFIKYVLHSIDLQNDNPWDNKAVFMLYTELFTERLKVLVFNWSWLVNQDLECWCLAGLGWSTRTQSLGGAQLFKKAVTDAIMSRRAIRNMNTLYPDATAEELQAVDNVCIICREEMVTGAKRLPCNHIFHTSCLRSWFQRQQTCPTCRMDVLRASLPAQPPPEPPAPAPPPPGPQPPHLPQGILPPFPPGMFPFWPPVGPFPPVP
;
A
#
# COMPACT_ATOMS: atom_id res chain seq x y z
N MET A 1 10.84 19.99 -13.15
CA MET A 1 11.90 19.26 -13.89
C MET A 1 13.31 19.75 -13.54
N LEU A 2 13.49 21.04 -13.24
CA LEU A 2 14.80 21.62 -12.88
C LEU A 2 15.46 20.94 -11.66
N CYS A 3 14.74 20.76 -10.55
CA CYS A 3 15.32 20.13 -9.35
C CYS A 3 15.78 18.67 -9.57
N THR A 4 15.08 17.90 -10.41
CA THR A 4 15.49 16.53 -10.71
C THR A 4 16.74 16.49 -11.57
N ALA A 5 16.85 17.39 -12.56
CA ALA A 5 18.06 17.53 -13.37
C ALA A 5 19.27 17.97 -12.52
N LEU A 6 19.08 18.87 -11.54
CA LEU A 6 20.14 19.30 -10.63
C LEU A 6 20.62 18.16 -9.72
N VAL A 7 19.71 17.38 -9.14
CA VAL A 7 20.06 16.21 -8.33
C VAL A 7 20.81 15.17 -9.17
N MET A 8 20.40 14.96 -10.42
CA MET A 8 21.09 14.05 -11.35
C MET A 8 22.51 14.50 -11.68
N ALA A 9 22.66 15.76 -12.06
CA ALA A 9 23.97 16.32 -12.41
C ALA A 9 24.90 16.32 -11.19
N GLY A 10 24.38 16.67 -10.02
CA GLY A 10 25.12 16.63 -8.77
C GLY A 10 25.57 15.23 -8.37
N SER A 11 24.68 14.22 -8.45
CA SER A 11 25.04 12.84 -8.08
C SER A 11 26.05 12.24 -9.06
N LEU A 12 25.88 12.49 -10.37
CA LEU A 12 26.83 12.06 -11.40
C LEU A 12 28.19 12.70 -11.19
N ALA A 13 28.26 14.03 -11.03
CA ALA A 13 29.51 14.76 -10.80
C ALA A 13 30.25 14.22 -9.56
N LEU A 14 29.52 14.01 -8.46
CA LEU A 14 30.09 13.46 -7.22
C LEU A 14 30.65 12.04 -7.44
N THR A 15 29.93 11.18 -8.17
CA THR A 15 30.41 9.82 -8.44
C THR A 15 31.65 9.80 -9.32
N THR A 16 31.68 10.61 -10.38
CA THR A 16 32.86 10.74 -11.23
C THR A 16 34.04 11.28 -10.45
N ALA A 17 33.85 12.26 -9.56
CA ALA A 17 34.92 12.79 -8.73
C ALA A 17 35.50 11.73 -7.77
N VAL A 18 34.65 10.94 -7.12
CA VAL A 18 35.08 9.86 -6.22
C VAL A 18 35.81 8.75 -6.97
N VAL A 19 35.29 8.33 -8.12
CA VAL A 19 35.93 7.29 -8.96
C VAL A 19 37.26 7.78 -9.52
N ALA A 20 37.31 9.02 -10.01
CA ALA A 20 38.54 9.64 -10.52
C ALA A 20 39.61 9.79 -9.43
N HIS A 21 39.22 10.25 -8.23
CA HIS A 21 40.14 10.34 -7.09
C HIS A 21 40.68 8.97 -6.67
N ALA A 22 39.82 7.94 -6.60
CA ALA A 22 40.24 6.58 -6.29
C ALA A 22 41.17 5.99 -7.36
N TYR A 23 40.94 6.32 -8.63
CA TYR A 23 41.82 5.91 -9.73
C TYR A 23 43.17 6.64 -9.66
N TYR A 24 43.17 7.94 -9.37
CA TYR A 24 44.39 8.74 -9.22
C TYR A 24 45.28 8.26 -8.07
N LEU A 25 44.68 7.79 -6.96
CA LEU A 25 45.46 7.26 -5.83
C LEU A 25 46.10 5.89 -6.09
N LYS A 26 45.53 5.08 -6.97
CA LYS A 26 45.90 3.66 -7.11
C LYS A 26 46.52 3.32 -8.45
N HIS A 27 46.27 4.12 -9.49
CA HIS A 27 46.75 3.96 -10.88
C HIS A 27 46.49 2.59 -11.53
N GLN A 28 45.84 1.66 -10.84
CA GLN A 28 45.57 0.29 -11.24
C GLN A 28 44.10 -0.04 -10.98
N PHE A 29 43.45 -0.69 -11.96
CA PHE A 29 42.01 -0.97 -11.93
C PHE A 29 41.57 -1.77 -10.70
N TYR A 30 42.21 -2.90 -10.42
CA TYR A 30 41.78 -3.80 -9.33
C TYR A 30 41.93 -3.13 -7.94
N PRO A 31 43.06 -2.52 -7.57
CA PRO A 31 43.18 -1.77 -6.31
C PRO A 31 42.23 -0.57 -6.20
N THR A 32 41.88 0.11 -7.30
CA THR A 32 40.86 1.16 -7.31
C THR A 32 39.49 0.61 -6.95
N VAL A 33 39.07 -0.52 -7.53
CA VAL A 33 37.78 -1.16 -7.19
C VAL A 33 37.76 -1.63 -5.75
N VAL A 34 38.87 -2.20 -5.24
CA VAL A 34 38.99 -2.60 -3.84
C VAL A 34 38.91 -1.38 -2.91
N TYR A 35 39.54 -0.26 -3.26
CA TYR A 35 39.46 0.99 -2.49
C TYR A 35 38.04 1.55 -2.44
N LEU A 36 37.36 1.59 -3.59
CA LEU A 36 35.97 2.06 -3.70
C LEU A 36 35.01 1.18 -2.88
N THR A 37 35.25 -0.13 -2.83
CA THR A 37 34.38 -1.09 -2.13
C THR A 37 34.65 -1.22 -0.64
N LYS A 38 35.85 -0.85 -0.18
CA LYS A 38 36.21 -0.90 1.25
C LYS A 38 36.05 0.43 1.98
N SER A 39 36.04 1.55 1.28
CA SER A 39 35.90 2.87 1.91
C SER A 39 34.43 3.24 2.10
N SER A 40 34.04 3.46 3.36
CA SER A 40 32.69 3.91 3.74
C SER A 40 32.19 5.15 2.98
N PRO A 41 32.99 6.24 2.78
CA PRO A 41 32.50 7.42 2.05
C PRO A 41 32.29 7.15 0.55
N SER A 42 33.18 6.40 -0.11
CA SER A 42 33.01 6.07 -1.52
C SER A 42 31.82 5.14 -1.75
N MET A 43 31.63 4.16 -0.86
CA MET A 43 30.44 3.30 -0.88
C MET A 43 29.15 4.09 -0.71
N ALA A 44 29.11 5.08 0.19
CA ALA A 44 27.93 5.93 0.37
C ALA A 44 27.55 6.69 -0.91
N VAL A 45 28.53 7.26 -1.60
CA VAL A 45 28.31 7.96 -2.89
C VAL A 45 27.80 7.00 -3.97
N LEU A 46 28.36 5.79 -4.05
CA LEU A 46 27.88 4.76 -4.98
C LEU A 46 26.45 4.32 -4.67
N TYR A 47 26.06 4.21 -3.40
CA TYR A 47 24.68 3.89 -3.02
C TYR A 47 23.69 5.01 -3.37
N ILE A 48 24.08 6.27 -3.15
CA ILE A 48 23.27 7.43 -3.54
C ILE A 48 23.05 7.41 -5.06
N GLN A 49 24.10 7.14 -5.83
CA GLN A 49 24.00 7.05 -7.29
C GLN A 49 23.14 5.89 -7.76
N ALA A 50 23.28 4.72 -7.14
CA ALA A 50 22.43 3.57 -7.43
C ALA A 50 20.95 3.91 -7.18
N PHE A 51 20.63 4.57 -6.06
CA PHE A 51 19.27 5.01 -5.76
C PHE A 51 18.73 6.01 -6.80
N VAL A 52 19.56 6.95 -7.23
CA VAL A 52 19.21 7.93 -8.26
C VAL A 52 18.95 7.26 -9.61
N LEU A 53 19.79 6.31 -10.03
CA LEU A 53 19.59 5.54 -11.26
C LEU A 53 18.31 4.70 -11.21
N VAL A 54 18.02 4.08 -10.07
CA VAL A 54 16.78 3.34 -9.80
C VAL A 54 15.56 4.25 -9.97
N PHE A 55 15.59 5.44 -9.39
CA PHE A 55 14.51 6.42 -9.53
C PHE A 55 14.32 6.87 -10.98
N LEU A 56 15.42 7.12 -11.71
CA LEU A 56 15.36 7.47 -13.13
C LEU A 56 14.78 6.36 -13.98
N LEU A 57 15.24 5.12 -13.77
CA LEU A 57 14.77 3.97 -14.53
C LEU A 57 13.28 3.74 -14.27
N GLY A 58 12.81 3.93 -13.03
CA GLY A 58 11.37 3.96 -12.71
C GLY A 58 10.61 5.03 -13.49
N LYS A 59 11.13 6.26 -13.59
CA LYS A 59 10.52 7.33 -14.39
C LYS A 59 10.55 7.07 -15.89
N PHE A 60 11.64 6.48 -16.38
CA PHE A 60 11.79 6.11 -17.79
C PHE A 60 10.80 5.01 -18.17
N MET A 61 10.74 3.94 -17.38
CA MET A 61 9.73 2.88 -17.53
C MET A 61 8.32 3.47 -17.45
N GLY A 62 8.03 4.36 -16.49
CA GLY A 62 6.75 5.07 -16.43
C GLY A 62 6.39 5.80 -17.73
N LYS A 63 7.34 6.52 -18.34
CA LYS A 63 7.10 7.20 -19.64
C LYS A 63 6.91 6.23 -20.81
N VAL A 64 7.72 5.17 -20.87
CA VAL A 64 7.66 4.19 -21.97
C VAL A 64 6.33 3.44 -21.98
N PHE A 65 5.83 3.05 -20.80
CA PHE A 65 4.63 2.22 -20.69
C PHE A 65 3.32 3.02 -20.58
N PHE A 66 3.34 4.20 -19.97
CA PHE A 66 2.11 4.96 -19.67
C PHE A 66 2.04 6.34 -20.34
N GLY A 67 3.10 6.78 -21.03
CA GLY A 67 3.15 8.12 -21.63
C GLY A 67 3.22 9.25 -20.58
N GLN A 68 2.41 10.29 -20.76
CA GLN A 68 2.33 11.42 -19.81
C GLN A 68 1.33 11.10 -18.68
N LEU A 69 1.80 10.57 -17.54
CA LEU A 69 0.97 10.49 -16.34
C LEU A 69 0.63 11.89 -15.83
N ARG A 70 -0.61 12.08 -15.37
CA ARG A 70 -1.03 13.30 -14.71
C ARG A 70 -0.32 13.44 -13.35
N ALA A 71 0.02 14.66 -12.94
CA ALA A 71 0.75 14.91 -11.69
C ALA A 71 0.09 14.26 -10.46
N ALA A 72 -1.24 14.29 -10.37
CA ALA A 72 -2.00 13.65 -9.29
C ALA A 72 -1.87 12.11 -9.25
N GLU A 73 -1.75 11.46 -10.41
CA GLU A 73 -1.56 10.01 -10.50
C GLU A 73 -0.12 9.63 -10.13
N MET A 74 0.85 10.48 -10.48
CA MET A 74 2.24 10.35 -10.11
C MET A 74 2.44 10.50 -8.59
N GLU A 75 1.76 11.45 -7.95
CA GLU A 75 1.81 11.66 -6.51
C GLU A 75 1.20 10.48 -5.74
N VAL A 76 0.03 9.98 -6.14
CA VAL A 76 -0.58 8.79 -5.52
C VAL A 76 0.26 7.53 -5.72
N SER A 77 0.87 7.36 -6.90
CA SER A 77 1.78 6.24 -7.18
C SER A 77 3.06 6.31 -6.35
N THR A 78 3.62 7.51 -6.20
CA THR A 78 4.82 7.75 -5.41
C THR A 78 4.50 7.61 -3.92
N GLN A 79 3.38 8.13 -3.44
CA GLN A 79 3.04 8.10 -2.02
C GLN A 79 2.55 6.71 -1.55
N GLY A 80 1.85 5.94 -2.39
CA GLY A 80 1.39 4.59 -2.03
C GLY A 80 2.45 3.50 -2.20
N GLY A 81 3.15 3.48 -3.35
CA GLY A 81 4.14 2.44 -3.67
C GLY A 81 5.54 2.73 -3.16
N LEU A 82 6.02 3.98 -3.28
CA LEU A 82 7.37 4.37 -2.86
C LEU A 82 7.47 4.36 -1.33
N TRP A 83 6.48 4.87 -0.59
CA TRP A 83 6.55 4.98 0.87
C TRP A 83 6.40 3.61 1.56
N GLY A 84 5.49 2.75 1.08
CA GLY A 84 5.37 1.37 1.58
C GLY A 84 6.61 0.51 1.30
N GLY A 85 7.17 0.61 0.08
CA GLY A 85 8.37 -0.14 -0.33
C GLY A 85 9.69 0.40 0.22
N ILE A 86 9.80 1.70 0.52
CA ILE A 86 11.01 2.31 1.12
C ILE A 86 11.05 2.17 2.65
N CYS A 87 9.90 2.18 3.33
CA CYS A 87 9.87 2.14 4.80
C CYS A 87 10.06 0.73 5.38
N HIS A 88 9.69 -0.32 4.64
CA HIS A 88 9.84 -1.71 5.08
C HIS A 88 11.31 -2.14 5.28
N PRO A 89 12.21 -1.91 4.30
CA PRO A 89 13.59 -2.40 4.38
C PRO A 89 14.46 -1.54 5.29
N ARG A 90 14.04 -0.30 5.59
CA ARG A 90 14.79 0.60 6.48
C ARG A 90 14.91 0.03 7.89
N LYS A 91 13.99 -0.85 8.30
CA LYS A 91 14.06 -1.59 9.57
C LYS A 91 15.09 -2.72 9.52
N SER A 92 15.16 -3.47 8.42
CA SER A 92 16.14 -4.57 8.25
C SER A 92 17.58 -4.05 8.07
N LEU A 93 17.78 -2.97 7.31
CA LEU A 93 19.11 -2.39 7.05
C LEU A 93 19.77 -1.79 8.31
N VAL A 94 18.96 -1.24 9.22
CA VAL A 94 19.44 -0.69 10.51
C VAL A 94 19.81 -1.80 11.49
N LEU A 95 19.16 -2.96 11.41
CA LEU A 95 19.42 -4.10 12.30
C LEU A 95 20.69 -4.89 11.91
N PHE A 96 21.11 -4.87 10.64
CA PHE A 96 22.23 -5.66 10.12
C PHE A 96 23.43 -4.87 9.60
N GLY A 97 23.59 -3.60 10.02
CA GLY A 97 24.63 -2.70 9.52
C GLY A 97 26.07 -3.25 9.55
N GLY A 98 26.35 -4.30 10.33
CA GLY A 98 27.67 -4.94 10.43
C GLY A 98 27.96 -6.12 9.47
N GLU A 99 26.96 -6.75 8.84
CA GLU A 99 27.17 -8.00 8.06
C GLU A 99 27.06 -7.83 6.53
N PHE A 100 26.82 -6.62 6.04
CA PHE A 100 26.64 -6.36 4.62
C PHE A 100 27.97 -6.39 3.85
N SER A 101 28.34 -7.55 3.34
CA SER A 101 29.28 -7.63 2.21
C SER A 101 28.67 -6.93 0.98
N THR A 102 29.52 -6.27 0.17
CA THR A 102 29.12 -5.53 -1.04
C THR A 102 28.14 -6.25 -1.98
N PRO A 103 28.24 -7.57 -2.26
CA PRO A 103 27.27 -8.26 -3.12
C PRO A 103 25.87 -8.41 -2.50
N LYS A 104 25.76 -8.55 -1.17
CA LYS A 104 24.46 -8.71 -0.49
C LYS A 104 23.66 -7.40 -0.50
N SER A 105 24.36 -6.29 -0.31
CA SER A 105 23.77 -4.95 -0.37
C SER A 105 23.17 -4.66 -1.76
N LEU A 106 23.89 -5.03 -2.84
CA LEU A 106 23.44 -4.82 -4.22
C LEU A 106 22.10 -5.52 -4.52
N CYS A 107 21.92 -6.76 -4.05
CA CYS A 107 20.66 -7.49 -4.20
C CYS A 107 19.50 -6.73 -3.52
N CYS A 108 19.70 -6.25 -2.29
CA CYS A 108 18.70 -5.46 -1.58
C CYS A 108 18.32 -4.15 -2.29
N TRP A 109 19.25 -3.51 -3.01
CA TRP A 109 18.94 -2.34 -3.84
C TRP A 109 18.16 -2.70 -5.10
N LEU A 110 18.51 -3.82 -5.74
CA LEU A 110 17.80 -4.34 -6.91
C LEU A 110 16.36 -4.73 -6.55
N GLU A 111 16.13 -5.34 -5.39
CA GLU A 111 14.78 -5.67 -4.91
C GLU A 111 13.91 -4.43 -4.71
N LYS A 112 14.48 -3.37 -4.14
CA LYS A 112 13.78 -2.08 -3.97
C LYS A 112 13.44 -1.47 -5.30
N PHE A 113 14.34 -1.56 -6.28
CA PHE A 113 14.08 -1.14 -7.64
C PHE A 113 12.90 -1.90 -8.25
N VAL A 114 12.91 -3.23 -8.14
CA VAL A 114 11.84 -4.10 -8.64
C VAL A 114 10.51 -3.80 -7.92
N ALA A 115 10.53 -3.55 -6.61
CA ALA A 115 9.35 -3.16 -5.84
C ALA A 115 8.76 -1.82 -6.27
N ILE A 116 9.61 -0.83 -6.57
CA ILE A 116 9.18 0.47 -7.10
C ILE A 116 8.55 0.27 -8.49
N LEU A 117 9.17 -0.51 -9.38
CA LEU A 117 8.58 -0.87 -10.67
C LEU A 117 7.20 -1.50 -10.48
N ARG A 118 7.06 -2.48 -9.58
CA ARG A 118 5.79 -3.15 -9.28
C ARG A 118 4.70 -2.18 -8.80
N GLY A 119 5.05 -1.22 -7.94
CA GLY A 119 4.13 -0.19 -7.46
C GLY A 119 3.62 0.74 -8.57
N ILE A 120 4.43 0.95 -9.62
CA ILE A 120 4.02 1.71 -10.82
C ILE A 120 3.02 0.92 -11.66
N TYR A 121 3.18 -0.41 -11.76
CA TYR A 121 2.31 -1.29 -12.55
C TYR A 121 1.01 -1.72 -11.85
N GLU A 122 0.53 -0.96 -10.86
CA GLU A 122 -0.72 -1.30 -10.20
C GLU A 122 -1.88 -1.39 -11.23
N PRO A 123 -2.53 -2.56 -11.37
CA PRO A 123 -3.36 -2.90 -12.54
C PRO A 123 -4.58 -1.98 -12.68
N ARG A 124 -5.08 -1.42 -11.56
CA ARG A 124 -6.19 -0.44 -11.59
C ARG A 124 -5.82 0.87 -12.29
N LYS A 125 -4.56 1.31 -12.21
CA LYS A 125 -4.11 2.58 -12.83
C LYS A 125 -3.72 2.38 -14.29
N PHE A 126 -3.02 1.28 -14.59
CA PHE A 126 -2.61 0.91 -15.95
C PHE A 126 -3.80 0.74 -16.89
N LEU A 127 -4.87 0.08 -16.44
CA LEU A 127 -5.96 -0.32 -17.31
C LEU A 127 -7.03 0.77 -17.50
N VAL A 128 -7.24 1.64 -16.50
CA VAL A 128 -8.09 2.86 -16.63
C VAL A 128 -7.47 3.88 -17.59
N LEU A 129 -6.14 3.92 -17.67
CA LEU A 129 -5.43 4.72 -18.68
C LEU A 129 -5.53 4.06 -20.06
N CYS A 130 -5.35 2.73 -20.12
CA CYS A 130 -5.40 1.97 -21.37
C CYS A 130 -6.80 1.98 -22.02
N SER A 131 -7.87 1.96 -21.22
CA SER A 131 -9.25 2.07 -21.70
C SER A 131 -9.57 3.44 -22.31
N ARG A 132 -8.74 4.46 -22.06
CA ARG A 132 -8.97 5.83 -22.55
C ARG A 132 -8.24 6.13 -23.87
N TRP A 133 -7.22 5.36 -24.26
CA TRP A 133 -6.33 5.77 -25.34
C TRP A 133 -6.08 4.81 -26.50
N LEU A 134 -6.34 3.50 -26.44
CA LEU A 134 -5.99 2.66 -27.62
C LEU A 134 -6.56 1.24 -27.61
N PHE A 135 -7.88 1.09 -27.74
CA PHE A 135 -8.49 -0.24 -27.87
C PHE A 135 -8.20 -0.91 -29.24
N TRP A 136 -7.73 -0.16 -30.25
CA TRP A 136 -7.61 -0.64 -31.64
C TRP A 136 -6.21 -0.59 -32.29
N VAL A 137 -5.17 0.03 -31.71
CA VAL A 137 -3.97 0.39 -32.51
C VAL A 137 -2.66 -0.34 -32.14
N LEU A 138 -2.53 -1.06 -31.00
CA LEU A 138 -1.27 -1.75 -30.66
C LEU A 138 -1.48 -3.16 -30.07
N PRO A 139 -1.59 -4.22 -30.90
CA PRO A 139 -1.49 -5.61 -30.45
C PRO A 139 -0.17 -5.91 -29.69
N VAL A 140 0.88 -5.12 -29.93
CA VAL A 140 2.16 -5.17 -29.20
C VAL A 140 1.98 -4.89 -27.70
N PHE A 141 1.04 -4.03 -27.31
CA PHE A 141 0.85 -3.64 -25.91
C PHE A 141 0.20 -4.75 -25.07
N PHE A 142 -0.69 -5.55 -25.67
CA PHE A 142 -1.26 -6.75 -25.06
C PHE A 142 -0.23 -7.85 -24.81
N LEU A 143 0.89 -7.84 -25.55
CA LEU A 143 1.98 -8.81 -25.36
C LEU A 143 3.09 -8.28 -24.44
N LEU A 144 3.33 -6.97 -24.44
CA LEU A 144 4.43 -6.37 -23.68
C LEU A 144 4.20 -6.41 -22.16
N PHE A 145 2.99 -6.10 -21.69
CA PHE A 145 2.66 -6.16 -20.26
C PHE A 145 2.80 -7.58 -19.66
N PRO A 146 2.21 -8.64 -20.26
CA PRO A 146 2.41 -9.99 -19.75
C PRO A 146 3.85 -10.46 -19.90
N ALA A 147 4.58 -10.08 -20.95
CA ALA A 147 6.01 -10.37 -21.06
C ALA A 147 6.84 -9.74 -19.93
N LEU A 148 6.53 -8.49 -19.56
CA LEU A 148 7.17 -7.83 -18.42
C LEU A 148 6.82 -8.51 -17.09
N MET A 149 5.55 -8.87 -16.87
CA MET A 149 5.13 -9.59 -15.65
C MET A 149 5.79 -10.97 -15.55
N PHE A 150 5.95 -11.66 -16.67
CA PHE A 150 6.65 -12.94 -16.75
C PHE A 150 8.14 -12.79 -16.42
N LEU A 151 8.82 -11.78 -17.00
CA LEU A 151 10.20 -11.46 -16.67
C LEU A 151 10.38 -11.16 -15.19
N LEU A 152 9.46 -10.38 -14.61
CA LEU A 152 9.49 -10.03 -13.19
C LEU A 152 9.27 -11.24 -12.30
N GLY A 153 8.35 -12.14 -12.69
CA GLY A 153 8.12 -13.41 -12.02
C GLY A 153 9.34 -14.34 -12.07
N ILE A 154 10.03 -14.42 -13.21
CA ILE A 154 11.30 -15.17 -13.32
C ILE A 154 12.33 -14.59 -12.36
N LEU A 155 12.49 -13.26 -12.34
CA LEU A 155 13.47 -12.59 -11.51
C LEU A 155 13.18 -12.79 -10.00
N ASP A 156 11.91 -12.64 -9.58
CA ASP A 156 11.52 -12.92 -8.20
C ASP A 156 11.74 -14.42 -7.85
N PHE A 157 11.56 -15.35 -8.79
CA PHE A 157 11.80 -16.79 -8.58
C PHE A 157 13.29 -17.10 -8.41
N LEU A 158 14.13 -16.48 -9.24
CA LEU A 158 15.58 -16.58 -9.13
C LEU A 158 16.08 -16.06 -7.79
N PHE A 159 15.49 -14.97 -7.26
CA PHE A 159 15.84 -14.48 -5.92
C PHE A 159 15.42 -15.42 -4.80
N VAL A 160 14.20 -15.99 -4.86
CA VAL A 160 13.76 -17.01 -3.91
C VAL A 160 14.68 -18.23 -3.96
N SER A 161 15.04 -18.69 -5.16
CA SER A 161 15.95 -19.82 -5.38
C SER A 161 17.35 -19.54 -4.82
N HIS A 162 17.90 -18.34 -5.08
CA HIS A 162 19.19 -17.92 -4.54
C HIS A 162 19.16 -17.85 -3.01
N ALA A 163 18.12 -17.27 -2.42
CA ALA A 163 17.96 -17.22 -0.96
C ALA A 163 17.91 -18.64 -0.37
N TYR A 164 17.10 -19.53 -0.95
CA TYR A 164 17.00 -20.93 -0.53
C TYR A 164 18.35 -21.65 -0.59
N HIS A 165 19.09 -21.53 -1.70
CA HIS A 165 20.40 -22.16 -1.84
C HIS A 165 21.45 -21.56 -0.89
N SER A 166 21.39 -20.25 -0.64
CA SER A 166 22.27 -19.59 0.34
C SER A 166 21.99 -20.05 1.77
N ILE A 167 20.74 -20.36 2.12
CA ILE A 167 20.36 -20.86 3.45
C ILE A 167 20.86 -22.30 3.64
N LEU A 168 20.74 -23.15 2.62
CA LEU A 168 21.23 -24.53 2.68
C LEU A 168 22.75 -24.62 2.86
N THR A 169 23.50 -23.74 2.18
CA THR A 169 24.97 -23.79 2.15
C THR A 169 25.63 -23.07 3.33
N ARG A 170 25.05 -21.95 3.79
CA ARG A 170 25.65 -21.09 4.84
C ARG A 170 24.89 -21.12 6.17
N GLY A 171 23.79 -21.88 6.24
CA GLY A 171 22.88 -21.89 7.38
C GLY A 171 21.93 -20.69 7.40
N ALA A 172 21.13 -20.61 8.46
CA ALA A 172 20.18 -19.53 8.64
C ALA A 172 20.90 -18.19 8.90
N SER A 173 20.65 -17.23 8.01
CA SER A 173 21.23 -15.88 8.06
C SER A 173 20.16 -14.86 7.64
N VAL A 174 20.51 -13.58 7.54
CA VAL A 174 19.62 -12.49 7.08
C VAL A 174 18.90 -12.82 5.76
N GLN A 175 19.50 -13.66 4.92
CA GLN A 175 18.90 -14.15 3.66
C GLN A 175 17.57 -14.89 3.86
N LEU A 176 17.33 -15.48 5.04
CA LEU A 176 16.06 -16.13 5.38
C LEU A 176 14.91 -15.12 5.41
N VAL A 177 15.11 -13.96 6.04
CA VAL A 177 14.08 -12.90 6.13
C VAL A 177 13.83 -12.29 4.75
N PHE A 178 14.89 -12.03 3.99
CA PHE A 178 14.74 -11.56 2.61
C PHE A 178 14.04 -12.58 1.72
N GLY A 179 14.27 -13.89 1.90
CA GLY A 179 13.56 -14.95 1.18
C GLY A 179 12.04 -14.88 1.36
N PHE A 180 11.56 -14.56 2.57
CA PHE A 180 10.12 -14.35 2.81
C PHE A 180 9.60 -13.04 2.22
N GLU A 181 10.39 -11.97 2.23
CA GLU A 181 10.03 -10.76 1.49
C GLU A 181 9.87 -11.08 -0.01
N TYR A 182 10.77 -11.85 -0.62
CA TYR A 182 10.66 -12.26 -2.03
C TYR A 182 9.43 -13.12 -2.30
N ALA A 183 9.10 -14.04 -1.40
CA ALA A 183 7.88 -14.84 -1.50
C ALA A 183 6.63 -13.96 -1.51
N ILE A 184 6.56 -12.91 -0.68
CA ILE A 184 5.46 -11.95 -0.69
C ILE A 184 5.40 -11.20 -2.02
N LEU A 185 6.54 -10.76 -2.55
CA LEU A 185 6.59 -10.05 -3.83
C LEU A 185 6.09 -10.94 -4.98
N MET A 186 6.41 -12.24 -4.95
CA MET A 186 5.89 -13.22 -5.90
C MET A 186 4.36 -13.30 -5.87
N THR A 187 3.75 -13.32 -4.67
CA THR A 187 2.29 -13.32 -4.54
C THR A 187 1.65 -12.07 -5.15
N MET A 188 2.32 -10.92 -5.07
CA MET A 188 1.85 -9.68 -5.68
C MET A 188 1.89 -9.74 -7.20
N VAL A 189 2.96 -10.26 -7.80
CA VAL A 189 3.07 -10.44 -9.26
C VAL A 189 1.94 -11.34 -9.76
N LEU A 190 1.72 -12.48 -9.10
CA LEU A 190 0.63 -13.39 -9.45
C LEU A 190 -0.74 -12.70 -9.41
N THR A 191 -0.98 -11.88 -8.39
CA THR A 191 -2.24 -11.15 -8.23
C THR A 191 -2.46 -10.11 -9.32
N ILE A 192 -1.41 -9.37 -9.67
CA ILE A 192 -1.44 -8.38 -10.74
C ILE A 192 -1.71 -9.07 -12.07
N PHE A 193 -1.06 -10.21 -12.32
CA PHE A 193 -1.28 -11.02 -13.51
C PHE A 193 -2.73 -11.55 -13.61
N ILE A 194 -3.27 -12.12 -12.54
CA ILE A 194 -4.67 -12.60 -12.53
C ILE A 194 -5.64 -11.44 -12.80
N LYS A 195 -5.44 -10.29 -12.16
CA LYS A 195 -6.27 -9.10 -12.39
C LYS A 195 -6.17 -8.62 -13.85
N TYR A 196 -4.97 -8.62 -14.42
CA TYR A 196 -4.76 -8.28 -15.82
C TYR A 196 -5.54 -9.22 -16.75
N VAL A 197 -5.46 -10.53 -16.54
CA VAL A 197 -6.21 -11.53 -17.33
C VAL A 197 -7.72 -11.29 -17.24
N LEU A 198 -8.26 -11.10 -16.02
CA LEU A 198 -9.69 -10.82 -15.82
C LEU A 198 -10.13 -9.53 -16.55
N HIS A 199 -9.29 -8.51 -16.54
CA HIS A 199 -9.55 -7.26 -17.24
C HIS A 199 -9.43 -7.39 -18.76
N SER A 200 -8.47 -8.17 -19.27
CA SER A 200 -8.29 -8.41 -20.71
C SER A 200 -9.47 -9.18 -21.28
N ILE A 201 -10.00 -10.17 -20.54
CA ILE A 201 -11.18 -10.93 -20.95
C ILE A 201 -12.41 -10.01 -21.03
N ASP A 202 -12.61 -9.15 -20.03
CA ASP A 202 -13.72 -8.19 -20.02
C ASP A 202 -13.64 -7.19 -21.17
N LEU A 203 -12.44 -6.76 -21.55
CA LEU A 203 -12.25 -5.86 -22.69
C LEU A 203 -12.61 -6.54 -24.02
N GLN A 204 -12.39 -7.85 -24.17
CA GLN A 204 -12.68 -8.56 -25.41
C GLN A 204 -14.16 -8.91 -25.58
N ASN A 205 -14.96 -8.77 -24.52
CA ASN A 205 -16.36 -9.13 -24.54
C ASN A 205 -17.22 -7.90 -24.90
N ASP A 206 -18.09 -8.03 -25.90
CA ASP A 206 -18.99 -6.95 -26.31
C ASP A 206 -20.02 -6.61 -25.22
N ASN A 207 -20.36 -7.59 -24.38
CA ASN A 207 -21.27 -7.43 -23.25
C ASN A 207 -20.50 -7.25 -21.91
N PRO A 208 -20.88 -6.27 -21.07
CA PRO A 208 -20.21 -6.03 -19.80
C PRO A 208 -20.34 -7.23 -18.86
N TRP A 209 -19.23 -7.66 -18.24
CA TRP A 209 -19.24 -8.82 -17.35
C TRP A 209 -19.77 -8.47 -15.94
N ASP A 210 -21.04 -8.79 -15.67
CA ASP A 210 -21.73 -8.46 -14.41
C ASP A 210 -21.05 -8.99 -13.13
N ASN A 211 -20.38 -10.15 -13.21
CA ASN A 211 -19.74 -10.79 -12.07
C ASN A 211 -18.25 -10.42 -11.90
N LYS A 212 -17.69 -9.60 -12.79
CA LYS A 212 -16.27 -9.22 -12.76
C LYS A 212 -15.82 -8.69 -11.42
N ALA A 213 -16.59 -7.79 -10.79
CA ALA A 213 -16.16 -7.21 -9.52
C ALA A 213 -16.14 -8.22 -8.37
N VAL A 214 -16.98 -9.27 -8.46
CA VAL A 214 -16.96 -10.37 -7.49
C VAL A 214 -15.65 -11.15 -7.63
N PHE A 215 -15.22 -11.46 -8.86
CA PHE A 215 -13.91 -12.09 -9.10
C PHE A 215 -12.75 -11.19 -8.66
N MET A 216 -12.79 -9.90 -8.97
CA MET A 216 -11.77 -8.94 -8.50
C MET A 216 -11.67 -8.93 -6.97
N LEU A 217 -12.80 -8.90 -6.27
CA LEU A 217 -12.86 -8.97 -4.81
C LEU A 217 -12.29 -10.29 -4.26
N TYR A 218 -12.63 -11.43 -4.88
CA TYR A 218 -12.09 -12.73 -4.47
C TYR A 218 -10.57 -12.81 -4.65
N THR A 219 -10.03 -12.28 -5.75
CA THR A 219 -8.59 -12.25 -5.97
C THR A 219 -7.88 -11.38 -4.92
N GLU A 220 -8.47 -10.25 -4.53
CA GLU A 220 -7.95 -9.41 -3.44
C GLU A 220 -7.98 -10.16 -2.10
N LEU A 221 -9.10 -10.78 -1.75
CA LEU A 221 -9.26 -11.57 -0.53
C LEU A 221 -8.24 -12.72 -0.43
N PHE A 222 -8.09 -13.48 -1.52
CA PHE A 222 -7.15 -14.60 -1.59
C PHE A 222 -5.71 -14.14 -1.37
N THR A 223 -5.33 -13.04 -2.01
CA THR A 223 -4.00 -12.47 -1.92
C THR A 223 -3.69 -11.96 -0.51
N GLU A 224 -4.62 -11.23 0.10
CA GLU A 224 -4.44 -10.74 1.47
C GLU A 224 -4.32 -11.90 2.47
N ARG A 225 -5.10 -12.97 2.28
CA ARG A 225 -4.93 -14.20 3.09
C ARG A 225 -3.56 -14.84 2.88
N LEU A 226 -3.10 -14.97 1.63
CA LEU A 226 -1.81 -15.58 1.32
C LEU A 226 -0.64 -14.80 1.96
N LYS A 227 -0.67 -13.47 1.91
CA LYS A 227 0.32 -12.61 2.58
C LYS A 227 0.35 -12.85 4.09
N VAL A 228 -0.81 -12.88 4.74
CA VAL A 228 -0.93 -13.15 6.17
C VAL A 228 -0.37 -14.54 6.51
N LEU A 229 -0.62 -15.56 5.69
CA LEU A 229 -0.05 -16.90 5.89
C LEU A 229 1.48 -16.88 5.78
N VAL A 230 2.05 -16.21 4.79
CA VAL A 230 3.51 -16.08 4.62
C VAL A 230 4.14 -15.34 5.81
N PHE A 231 3.51 -14.26 6.31
CA PHE A 231 4.01 -13.54 7.49
C PHE A 231 3.93 -14.38 8.77
N ASN A 232 2.86 -15.15 8.98
CA ASN A 232 2.76 -16.04 10.13
C ASN A 232 3.79 -17.16 10.06
N TRP A 233 3.99 -17.76 8.87
CA TRP A 233 5.07 -18.73 8.66
C TRP A 233 6.44 -18.13 8.98
N SER A 234 6.71 -16.93 8.46
CA SER A 234 7.96 -16.20 8.71
C SER A 234 8.17 -15.97 10.20
N TRP A 235 7.12 -15.59 10.94
CA TRP A 235 7.20 -15.43 12.39
C TRP A 235 7.55 -16.74 13.11
N LEU A 236 6.85 -17.84 12.77
CA LEU A 236 7.08 -19.15 13.40
C LEU A 236 8.52 -19.62 13.19
N VAL A 237 9.00 -19.56 11.95
CA VAL A 237 10.39 -19.92 11.63
C VAL A 237 11.36 -19.05 12.42
N ASN A 238 11.15 -17.73 12.49
CA ASN A 238 12.05 -16.84 13.24
C ASN A 238 12.00 -17.03 14.77
N GLN A 239 10.96 -17.65 15.31
CA GLN A 239 10.84 -17.92 16.76
C GLN A 239 11.63 -19.15 17.19
N ASP A 240 11.69 -20.18 16.33
CA ASP A 240 12.44 -21.42 16.59
C ASP A 240 13.96 -21.23 16.48
N LEU A 241 14.40 -20.14 15.86
CA LEU A 241 15.80 -19.72 15.85
C LEU A 241 16.11 -18.86 17.06
N GLU A 242 16.74 -19.43 18.10
CA GLU A 242 17.20 -18.77 19.34
C GLU A 242 18.22 -17.63 19.15
N CYS A 243 18.44 -17.15 17.93
CA CYS A 243 19.27 -15.99 17.64
C CYS A 243 18.59 -14.70 18.11
N TRP A 244 19.09 -14.11 19.21
CA TRP A 244 18.67 -12.81 19.74
C TRP A 244 18.73 -11.65 18.70
N CYS A 245 19.56 -11.77 17.65
CA CYS A 245 19.58 -10.81 16.54
C CYS A 245 18.35 -10.93 15.60
N LEU A 246 17.73 -12.11 15.49
CA LEU A 246 16.51 -12.34 14.72
C LEU A 246 15.23 -11.98 15.52
N ALA A 247 15.31 -11.92 16.86
CA ALA A 247 14.16 -11.57 17.70
C ALA A 247 13.56 -10.19 17.35
N GLY A 248 14.39 -9.20 17.02
CA GLY A 248 13.93 -7.88 16.55
C GLY A 248 13.22 -7.94 15.20
N LEU A 249 13.66 -8.81 14.30
CA LEU A 249 12.99 -9.07 13.02
C LEU A 249 11.69 -9.84 13.19
N GLY A 250 11.67 -10.80 14.11
CA GLY A 250 10.45 -11.46 14.57
C GLY A 250 9.43 -10.41 14.94
N TRP A 251 9.74 -9.52 15.89
CA TRP A 251 8.81 -8.45 16.30
C TRP A 251 8.31 -7.62 15.12
N SER A 252 9.21 -7.25 14.19
CA SER A 252 8.82 -6.54 12.98
C SER A 252 7.84 -7.33 12.10
N THR A 253 8.07 -8.64 11.94
CA THR A 253 7.22 -9.56 11.17
C THR A 253 5.84 -9.71 11.80
N ARG A 254 5.77 -9.74 13.15
CA ARG A 254 4.48 -9.76 13.88
C ARG A 254 3.68 -8.49 13.67
N THR A 255 4.32 -7.32 13.73
CA THR A 255 3.61 -6.05 13.48
C THR A 255 3.03 -5.99 12.07
N GLN A 256 3.73 -6.56 11.09
CA GLN A 256 3.26 -6.64 9.70
C GLN A 256 2.13 -7.65 9.53
N SER A 257 2.21 -8.82 10.16
CA SER A 257 1.14 -9.82 10.18
C SER A 257 -0.16 -9.23 10.74
N LEU A 258 -0.07 -8.47 11.85
CA LEU A 258 -1.22 -7.79 12.44
C LEU A 258 -1.82 -6.74 11.49
N GLY A 259 -0.99 -5.94 10.82
CA GLY A 259 -1.45 -4.99 9.80
C GLY A 259 -2.14 -5.70 8.61
N GLY A 260 -1.56 -6.79 8.13
CA GLY A 260 -2.16 -7.63 7.08
C GLY A 260 -3.50 -8.24 7.50
N ALA A 261 -3.61 -8.71 8.74
CA ALA A 261 -4.86 -9.23 9.29
C ALA A 261 -5.96 -8.15 9.39
N GLN A 262 -5.60 -6.91 9.72
CA GLN A 262 -6.53 -5.78 9.71
C GLN A 262 -7.02 -5.45 8.29
N LEU A 263 -6.13 -5.48 7.30
CA LEU A 263 -6.48 -5.29 5.89
C LEU A 263 -7.39 -6.41 5.38
N PHE A 264 -7.09 -7.66 5.73
CA PHE A 264 -7.95 -8.80 5.43
C PHE A 264 -9.33 -8.66 6.09
N LYS A 265 -9.38 -8.30 7.38
CA LYS A 265 -10.64 -8.06 8.08
C LYS A 265 -11.46 -6.96 7.41
N LYS A 266 -10.82 -5.89 6.97
CA LYS A 266 -11.46 -4.81 6.20
C LYS A 266 -12.01 -5.34 4.87
N ALA A 267 -11.21 -6.07 4.10
CA ALA A 267 -11.63 -6.66 2.83
C ALA A 267 -12.82 -7.64 2.98
N VAL A 268 -12.81 -8.47 4.03
CA VAL A 268 -13.94 -9.35 4.38
C VAL A 268 -15.19 -8.53 4.71
N THR A 269 -15.03 -7.46 5.50
CA THR A 269 -16.15 -6.59 5.87
C THR A 269 -16.75 -5.92 4.63
N ASP A 270 -15.91 -5.37 3.75
CA ASP A 270 -16.33 -4.75 2.48
C ASP A 270 -17.04 -5.78 1.58
N ALA A 271 -16.56 -7.02 1.54
CA ALA A 271 -17.18 -8.13 0.83
C ALA A 271 -18.57 -8.50 1.37
N ILE A 272 -18.74 -8.52 2.70
CA ILE A 272 -20.02 -8.79 3.34
C ILE A 272 -21.00 -7.64 3.09
N MET A 273 -20.53 -6.39 3.24
CA MET A 273 -21.37 -5.19 3.05
C MET A 273 -21.85 -5.06 1.61
N SER A 274 -20.99 -5.30 0.61
CA SER A 274 -21.40 -5.31 -0.80
C SER A 274 -22.45 -6.39 -1.09
N ARG A 275 -22.27 -7.62 -0.57
CA ARG A 275 -23.28 -8.69 -0.70
C ARG A 275 -24.60 -8.34 -0.03
N ARG A 276 -24.56 -7.73 1.15
CA ARG A 276 -25.76 -7.28 1.86
C ARG A 276 -26.49 -6.21 1.06
N ALA A 277 -25.78 -5.23 0.50
CA ALA A 277 -26.36 -4.17 -0.32
C ALA A 277 -27.03 -4.74 -1.58
N ILE A 278 -26.39 -5.68 -2.27
CA ILE A 278 -26.96 -6.35 -3.45
C ILE A 278 -28.19 -7.19 -3.08
N ARG A 279 -28.16 -7.91 -1.94
CA ARG A 279 -29.33 -8.66 -1.45
C ARG A 279 -30.48 -7.70 -1.18
N ASN A 280 -30.25 -6.64 -0.42
CA ASN A 280 -31.26 -5.64 -0.10
C ASN A 280 -31.85 -5.01 -1.35
N MET A 281 -31.02 -4.71 -2.35
CA MET A 281 -31.49 -4.21 -3.63
C MET A 281 -32.46 -5.16 -4.33
N ASN A 282 -32.21 -6.47 -4.30
CA ASN A 282 -33.09 -7.44 -4.95
C ASN A 282 -34.36 -7.73 -4.15
N THR A 283 -34.37 -7.56 -2.82
CA THR A 283 -35.48 -7.97 -1.96
C THR A 283 -36.32 -6.83 -1.37
N LEU A 284 -35.70 -5.69 -1.06
CA LEU A 284 -36.34 -4.59 -0.31
C LEU A 284 -36.77 -3.42 -1.20
N TYR A 285 -36.08 -3.20 -2.32
CA TYR A 285 -36.31 -2.01 -3.14
C TYR A 285 -37.22 -2.32 -4.33
N PRO A 286 -38.32 -1.57 -4.50
CA PRO A 286 -39.25 -1.77 -5.59
C PRO A 286 -38.62 -1.39 -6.93
N ASP A 287 -39.11 -2.04 -7.98
CA ASP A 287 -38.82 -1.63 -9.35
C ASP A 287 -39.62 -0.35 -9.66
N ALA A 288 -39.00 0.60 -10.36
CA ALA A 288 -39.66 1.84 -10.73
C ALA A 288 -40.69 1.58 -11.85
N THR A 289 -41.88 2.19 -11.74
CA THR A 289 -42.89 2.07 -12.79
C THR A 289 -42.56 2.99 -13.97
N ALA A 290 -43.14 2.73 -15.14
CA ALA A 290 -42.90 3.53 -16.33
C ALA A 290 -43.35 4.99 -16.14
N GLU A 291 -44.38 5.23 -15.32
CA GLU A 291 -44.88 6.56 -14.99
C GLU A 291 -43.92 7.31 -14.05
N GLU A 292 -43.36 6.63 -13.05
CA GLU A 292 -42.32 7.20 -12.16
C GLU A 292 -41.05 7.56 -12.94
N LEU A 293 -40.71 6.74 -13.94
CA LEU A 293 -39.59 6.98 -14.84
C LEU A 293 -39.85 8.25 -15.66
N GLN A 294 -41.02 8.40 -16.28
CA GLN A 294 -41.36 9.60 -17.05
C GLN A 294 -41.43 10.88 -16.22
N ALA A 295 -41.75 10.77 -14.92
CA ALA A 295 -41.78 11.91 -13.99
C ALA A 295 -40.38 12.36 -13.54
N VAL A 296 -39.37 11.49 -13.66
CA VAL A 296 -37.97 11.75 -13.33
C VAL A 296 -37.16 11.81 -14.64
N ASP A 297 -35.95 12.38 -14.66
CA ASP A 297 -35.11 12.22 -15.85
C ASP A 297 -34.82 10.73 -16.08
N ASN A 298 -35.28 10.19 -17.22
CA ASN A 298 -35.14 8.78 -17.61
C ASN A 298 -33.68 8.33 -17.85
N VAL A 299 -32.68 9.16 -17.55
CA VAL A 299 -31.27 8.89 -17.86
C VAL A 299 -30.55 8.42 -16.60
N CYS A 300 -29.91 7.26 -16.66
CA CYS A 300 -29.11 6.77 -15.54
C CYS A 300 -27.78 7.54 -15.43
N ILE A 301 -27.48 8.17 -14.29
CA ILE A 301 -26.22 8.93 -14.10
C ILE A 301 -24.94 8.06 -14.16
N ILE A 302 -25.07 6.74 -13.98
CA ILE A 302 -23.93 5.82 -13.93
C ILE A 302 -23.43 5.50 -15.34
N CYS A 303 -24.32 5.05 -16.24
CA CYS A 303 -23.97 4.72 -17.63
C CYS A 303 -24.29 5.83 -18.64
N ARG A 304 -25.10 6.82 -18.26
CA ARG A 304 -25.61 7.90 -19.12
C ARG A 304 -26.51 7.42 -20.27
N GLU A 305 -27.16 6.28 -20.08
CA GLU A 305 -28.13 5.70 -21.01
C GLU A 305 -29.55 5.80 -20.46
N GLU A 306 -30.55 5.74 -21.34
CA GLU A 306 -31.96 5.77 -20.97
C GLU A 306 -32.39 4.48 -20.24
N MET A 307 -33.20 4.65 -19.20
CA MET A 307 -33.78 3.59 -18.40
C MET A 307 -35.10 3.21 -19.07
N VAL A 308 -35.11 2.10 -19.83
CA VAL A 308 -36.32 1.62 -20.51
C VAL A 308 -36.99 0.47 -19.75
N THR A 309 -36.19 -0.41 -19.15
CA THR A 309 -36.65 -1.54 -18.32
C THR A 309 -35.64 -1.85 -17.20
N GLY A 310 -36.09 -2.46 -16.11
CA GLY A 310 -35.20 -2.95 -15.05
C GLY A 310 -34.55 -1.86 -14.20
N ALA A 311 -35.30 -0.81 -13.85
CA ALA A 311 -34.85 0.26 -12.98
C ALA A 311 -35.28 0.03 -11.52
N LYS A 312 -34.38 0.30 -10.57
CA LYS A 312 -34.61 0.15 -9.12
C LYS A 312 -34.65 1.52 -8.46
N ARG A 313 -35.64 1.74 -7.59
CA ARG A 313 -35.74 2.97 -6.77
C ARG A 313 -35.13 2.75 -5.38
N LEU A 314 -34.13 3.57 -5.02
CA LEU A 314 -33.51 3.55 -3.68
C LEU A 314 -34.44 4.19 -2.62
N PRO A 315 -34.19 3.98 -1.32
CA PRO A 315 -34.95 4.62 -0.24
C PRO A 315 -34.81 6.16 -0.23
N CYS A 316 -33.81 6.72 -0.92
CA CYS A 316 -33.66 8.15 -1.14
C CYS A 316 -34.36 8.67 -2.42
N ASN A 317 -35.22 7.86 -3.04
CA ASN A 317 -35.99 8.14 -4.26
C ASN A 317 -35.19 8.30 -5.57
N HIS A 318 -33.87 8.10 -5.56
CA HIS A 318 -33.10 8.06 -6.81
C HIS A 318 -33.26 6.72 -7.54
N ILE A 319 -33.35 6.78 -8.88
CA ILE A 319 -33.62 5.64 -9.76
C ILE A 319 -32.40 5.36 -10.64
N PHE A 320 -32.04 4.08 -10.79
CA PHE A 320 -30.92 3.64 -11.63
C PHE A 320 -31.22 2.28 -12.28
N HIS A 321 -30.52 1.91 -13.36
CA HIS A 321 -30.54 0.53 -13.86
C HIS A 321 -30.07 -0.44 -12.77
N THR A 322 -30.71 -1.60 -12.69
CA THR A 322 -30.37 -2.65 -11.71
C THR A 322 -28.92 -3.15 -11.86
N SER A 323 -28.42 -3.26 -13.11
CA SER A 323 -27.03 -3.66 -13.41
C SER A 323 -26.01 -2.62 -12.96
N CYS A 324 -26.26 -1.35 -13.30
CA CYS A 324 -25.43 -0.22 -12.89
C CYS A 324 -25.37 -0.08 -11.36
N LEU A 325 -26.51 -0.22 -10.70
CA LEU A 325 -26.60 -0.15 -9.24
C LEU A 325 -25.88 -1.32 -8.55
N ARG A 326 -25.99 -2.54 -9.10
CA ARG A 326 -25.24 -3.71 -8.64
C ARG A 326 -23.72 -3.48 -8.73
N SER A 327 -23.24 -2.96 -9.86
CA SER A 327 -21.82 -2.62 -10.07
C SER A 327 -21.33 -1.55 -9.09
N TRP A 328 -22.18 -0.56 -8.80
CA TRP A 328 -21.89 0.49 -7.83
C TRP A 328 -21.74 -0.06 -6.40
N PHE A 329 -22.70 -0.87 -5.92
CA PHE A 329 -22.68 -1.46 -4.58
C PHE A 329 -21.55 -2.47 -4.33
N GLN A 330 -20.96 -3.00 -5.40
CA GLN A 330 -19.71 -3.78 -5.29
C GLN A 330 -18.52 -2.92 -4.86
N ARG A 331 -18.56 -1.60 -5.06
CA ARG A 331 -17.48 -0.65 -4.71
C ARG A 331 -17.82 0.24 -3.54
N GLN A 332 -19.04 0.79 -3.51
CA GLN A 332 -19.50 1.75 -2.50
C GLN A 332 -20.97 1.48 -2.16
N GLN A 333 -21.29 1.41 -0.86
CA GLN A 333 -22.66 1.15 -0.38
C GLN A 333 -23.45 2.44 -0.15
N THR A 334 -23.26 3.42 -1.02
CA THR A 334 -23.89 4.74 -0.95
C THR A 334 -24.67 5.04 -2.22
N CYS A 335 -25.65 5.92 -2.15
CA CYS A 335 -26.33 6.42 -3.36
C CYS A 335 -25.36 7.24 -4.24
N PRO A 336 -25.26 6.99 -5.56
CA PRO A 336 -24.41 7.77 -6.46
C PRO A 336 -24.71 9.27 -6.48
N THR A 337 -25.98 9.64 -6.30
CA THR A 337 -26.44 11.04 -6.38
C THR A 337 -26.31 11.76 -5.04
N CYS A 338 -26.92 11.22 -3.96
CA CYS A 338 -26.97 11.90 -2.67
C CYS A 338 -25.98 11.40 -1.62
N ARG A 339 -25.17 10.38 -1.93
CA ARG A 339 -24.19 9.74 -1.02
C ARG A 339 -24.76 9.15 0.28
N MET A 340 -26.09 9.07 0.40
CA MET A 340 -26.78 8.40 1.51
C MET A 340 -26.35 6.93 1.62
N ASP A 341 -26.06 6.46 2.83
CA ASP A 341 -25.75 5.06 3.14
C ASP A 341 -27.02 4.21 3.05
N VAL A 342 -27.07 3.34 2.03
CA VAL A 342 -28.28 2.53 1.75
C VAL A 342 -28.47 1.38 2.73
N LEU A 343 -27.41 0.96 3.42
CA LEU A 343 -27.50 -0.09 4.43
C LEU A 343 -28.07 0.43 5.74
N ARG A 344 -27.79 1.69 6.11
CA ARG A 344 -28.38 2.32 7.29
C ARG A 344 -29.88 2.57 7.17
N ALA A 345 -30.36 2.93 5.98
CA ALA A 345 -31.78 3.17 5.73
C ALA A 345 -32.67 1.91 5.88
N SER A 346 -32.06 0.72 5.99
CA SER A 346 -32.79 -0.55 6.24
C SER A 346 -33.02 -0.85 7.72
N LEU A 347 -32.45 -0.05 8.64
CA LEU A 347 -32.76 -0.11 10.06
C LEU A 347 -33.93 0.85 10.33
N PRO A 348 -34.99 0.43 11.04
CA PRO A 348 -36.02 1.36 11.49
C PRO A 348 -35.34 2.50 12.25
N ALA A 349 -35.71 3.73 11.91
CA ALA A 349 -35.17 4.93 12.53
C ALA A 349 -35.26 4.80 14.05
N GLN A 350 -34.12 4.69 14.73
CA GLN A 350 -34.12 4.95 16.15
C GLN A 350 -34.47 6.43 16.33
N PRO A 351 -35.43 6.77 17.21
CA PRO A 351 -35.69 8.15 17.53
C PRO A 351 -34.38 8.82 17.96
N PRO A 352 -34.22 10.14 17.74
CA PRO A 352 -33.05 10.88 18.19
C PRO A 352 -32.75 10.52 19.64
N PRO A 353 -31.47 10.32 20.04
CA PRO A 353 -31.14 10.11 21.44
C PRO A 353 -31.73 11.27 22.24
N GLU A 354 -32.62 10.92 23.17
CA GLU A 354 -33.22 11.85 24.11
C GLU A 354 -32.08 12.62 24.81
N PRO A 355 -32.16 13.96 24.93
CA PRO A 355 -31.15 14.72 25.65
C PRO A 355 -30.93 14.09 27.03
N PRO A 356 -29.68 13.86 27.45
CA PRO A 356 -29.43 13.27 28.76
C PRO A 356 -30.12 14.12 29.83
N ALA A 357 -30.94 13.46 30.65
CA ALA A 357 -31.59 14.10 31.79
C ALA A 357 -30.53 14.81 32.66
N PRO A 358 -30.82 15.99 33.24
CA PRO A 358 -29.88 16.70 34.08
C PRO A 358 -29.39 15.79 35.21
N ALA A 359 -28.07 15.60 35.29
CA ALA A 359 -27.46 14.86 36.37
C ALA A 359 -27.79 15.53 37.72
N PRO A 360 -28.04 14.77 38.80
CA PRO A 360 -28.14 15.35 40.14
C PRO A 360 -26.81 16.03 40.51
N PRO A 361 -26.85 17.16 41.24
CA PRO A 361 -25.65 17.91 41.58
C PRO A 361 -24.68 17.05 42.42
N PRO A 362 -23.36 17.19 42.20
CA PRO A 362 -22.36 16.41 42.90
C PRO A 362 -22.37 16.71 44.41
N PRO A 363 -22.10 15.71 45.27
CA PRO A 363 -21.86 15.94 46.70
C PRO A 363 -20.64 16.85 46.90
N GLY A 364 -20.77 17.84 47.78
CA GLY A 364 -19.69 18.77 48.11
C GLY A 364 -18.44 18.07 48.71
N PRO A 365 -17.26 18.71 48.60
CA PRO A 365 -15.99 18.09 48.97
C PRO A 365 -15.87 17.84 50.49
N GLN A 366 -15.63 16.59 50.86
CA GLN A 366 -15.13 16.20 52.18
C GLN A 366 -13.61 16.40 52.26
N PRO A 367 -13.06 16.85 53.40
CA PRO A 367 -11.62 17.09 53.54
C PRO A 367 -10.80 15.79 53.53
N PRO A 368 -9.62 15.78 52.89
CA PRO A 368 -8.83 14.56 52.68
C PRO A 368 -8.10 14.10 53.96
N HIS A 369 -8.32 12.85 54.36
CA HIS A 369 -7.46 12.11 55.27
C HIS A 369 -6.16 11.72 54.55
N LEU A 370 -5.03 12.22 55.03
CA LEU A 370 -3.68 11.89 54.56
C LEU A 370 -3.13 10.64 55.27
N PRO A 371 -2.76 9.56 54.56
CA PRO A 371 -1.82 8.57 55.07
C PRO A 371 -0.40 9.12 54.92
N GLN A 372 0.29 9.25 56.06
CA GLN A 372 1.70 9.64 56.12
C GLN A 372 2.61 8.51 55.61
N GLY A 373 3.62 8.85 54.79
CA GLY A 373 4.87 8.09 54.75
C GLY A 373 5.49 7.83 53.38
N ILE A 374 6.69 8.40 53.20
CA ILE A 374 7.83 7.88 52.40
C ILE A 374 7.84 8.28 50.91
N LEU A 375 8.38 9.48 50.65
CA LEU A 375 9.24 9.73 49.49
C LEU A 375 10.54 10.41 49.99
N PRO A 376 11.72 10.02 49.51
CA PRO A 376 13.00 10.54 49.99
C PRO A 376 13.23 11.98 49.51
N PRO A 377 13.99 12.81 50.24
CA PRO A 377 14.18 14.21 49.90
C PRO A 377 15.13 14.36 48.70
N PHE A 378 14.71 15.12 47.69
CA PHE A 378 15.61 15.62 46.65
C PHE A 378 16.45 16.78 47.21
N PRO A 379 17.77 16.83 46.94
CA PRO A 379 18.64 17.90 47.43
C PRO A 379 18.33 19.24 46.72
N PRO A 380 18.26 20.37 47.44
CA PRO A 380 17.94 21.67 46.87
C PRO A 380 19.13 22.27 46.10
N GLY A 381 18.89 22.75 44.87
CA GLY A 381 19.87 23.58 44.12
C GLY A 381 20.04 23.34 42.61
N MET A 382 19.24 22.49 41.96
CA MET A 382 19.54 22.08 40.56
C MET A 382 19.11 23.08 39.47
N PHE A 383 18.41 24.18 39.77
CA PHE A 383 17.97 25.15 38.76
C PHE A 383 18.14 26.61 39.24
N PRO A 384 19.28 27.27 38.94
CA PRO A 384 19.59 28.61 39.43
C PRO A 384 18.87 29.76 38.69
N PHE A 385 18.00 29.47 37.72
CA PHE A 385 17.43 30.48 36.81
C PHE A 385 15.90 30.48 36.69
N TRP A 386 15.19 29.75 37.54
CA TRP A 386 13.72 29.79 37.54
C TRP A 386 13.19 30.45 38.82
N PRO A 387 12.53 31.62 38.75
CA PRO A 387 11.84 32.17 39.89
C PRO A 387 10.63 31.30 40.26
N PRO A 388 10.24 31.24 41.55
CA PRO A 388 9.10 30.46 42.01
C PRO A 388 7.83 30.97 41.34
N VAL A 389 7.12 30.07 40.66
CA VAL A 389 5.89 30.39 39.95
C VAL A 389 4.79 30.60 41.00
N GLY A 390 4.40 31.86 41.21
CA GLY A 390 3.26 32.22 42.06
C GLY A 390 1.92 31.81 41.42
N PRO A 391 0.83 31.74 42.20
CA PRO A 391 -0.47 31.24 41.72
C PRO A 391 -1.09 32.24 40.73
N PHE A 392 -1.60 31.75 39.60
CA PHE A 392 -2.35 32.56 38.64
C PHE A 392 -3.76 32.91 39.17
N PRO A 393 -4.26 34.14 38.96
CA PRO A 393 -5.61 34.53 39.34
C PRO A 393 -6.69 33.94 38.41
N PRO A 394 -7.93 33.77 38.89
CA PRO A 394 -9.04 33.23 38.10
C PRO A 394 -9.56 34.23 37.06
N VAL A 395 -9.90 33.73 35.88
CA VAL A 395 -10.49 34.47 34.74
C VAL A 395 -12.02 34.58 34.93
N PRO A 396 -12.66 35.71 34.55
CA PRO A 396 -14.08 36.03 34.84
C PRO A 396 -15.12 35.06 34.28
#